data_AF-A0A916ERR6-F1
#
_entry.id   AF-A0A916ERR6-F1
#
_cell.length_a   1.000
_cell.length_b   1.000
_cell.length_c   1.000
_cell.angle_alpha   90.00
_cell.angle_beta   90.00
_cell.angle_gamma   90.00
#
_symmetry.space_group_name_H-M   'P 1'
#
loop_
_entity.id
_entity.type
_entity.pdbx_description
1 polymer ?
#
loop_
_entity_poly.entity_id
_entity_poly.type
_entity_poly.pdbx_seq_one_letter_code
_entity_poly.pdbx_strand_id
1 'polypeptide(L)'
;MSTAPAGYSGTPLARKLGIKAAMRVVLRHAPAGYADWLAPLPQGVEFGSRASATTQLVHLFVERRALLAEELTGLRRTLPVDAAVWVSWPKKASKVPTDITEDTIRELALPLGLVDIKVCAVTEVWSGLKLVLRKELR
;
A
#
# COMPACT_ATOMS: atom_id res chain seq x y z
N MET A 1 -13.82 8.81 15.03
CA MET A 1 -14.88 7.87 14.63
C MET A 1 -14.22 6.76 13.82
N SER A 2 -14.15 5.54 14.33
CA SER A 2 -13.55 4.40 13.61
C SER A 2 -14.43 3.99 12.45
N THR A 3 -14.00 4.25 11.22
CA THR A 3 -14.62 3.70 10.02
C THR A 3 -14.20 2.24 9.89
N ALA A 4 -15.14 1.33 10.09
CA ALA A 4 -14.97 -0.12 9.95
C ALA A 4 -14.35 -0.51 8.58
N PRO A 5 -13.65 -1.66 8.50
CA PRO A 5 -13.12 -2.15 7.24
C PRO A 5 -14.25 -2.46 6.26
N ALA A 6 -14.11 -1.98 5.02
CA ALA A 6 -15.05 -2.28 3.95
C ALA A 6 -14.82 -3.68 3.38
N GLY A 7 -15.92 -4.34 3.03
CA GLY A 7 -15.93 -5.46 2.10
C GLY A 7 -16.26 -6.81 2.74
N TYR A 8 -17.42 -7.32 2.32
CA TYR A 8 -18.15 -8.58 2.59
C TYR A 8 -17.37 -9.91 2.61
N SER A 9 -16.05 -9.92 2.65
CA SER A 9 -15.28 -11.12 2.95
C SER A 9 -14.74 -10.95 4.37
N GLY A 10 -15.17 -11.82 5.30
CA GLY A 10 -14.64 -11.91 6.69
C GLY A 10 -13.15 -12.25 6.76
N THR A 11 -12.42 -12.11 5.66
CA THR A 11 -10.97 -12.20 5.55
C THR A 11 -10.34 -10.93 6.15
N PRO A 12 -9.46 -11.06 7.16
CA PRO A 12 -8.72 -9.92 7.71
C PRO A 12 -7.97 -9.12 6.65
N LEU A 13 -7.91 -7.80 6.81
CA LEU A 13 -7.25 -6.90 5.86
C LEU A 13 -5.77 -7.27 5.67
N ALA A 14 -5.05 -7.62 6.74
CA ALA A 14 -3.66 -8.07 6.63
C ALA A 14 -3.48 -9.22 5.64
N ARG A 15 -4.40 -10.20 5.65
CA ARG A 15 -4.38 -11.31 4.69
C ARG A 15 -4.74 -10.85 3.27
N LYS A 16 -5.70 -9.92 3.11
CA LYS A 16 -6.04 -9.33 1.80
C LYS A 16 -4.83 -8.63 1.16
N LEU A 17 -4.06 -7.89 1.97
CA LEU A 17 -2.84 -7.19 1.58
C LEU A 17 -1.63 -8.14 1.37
N GLY A 18 -1.75 -9.40 1.81
CA GLY A 18 -0.71 -10.40 1.68
C GLY A 18 0.42 -10.25 2.70
N ILE A 19 0.13 -9.63 3.86
CA ILE A 19 1.02 -9.62 5.02
C ILE A 19 1.08 -11.05 5.58
N LYS A 20 2.29 -11.55 5.82
CA LYS A 20 2.59 -12.90 6.32
C LYS A 20 3.37 -12.81 7.63
N ALA A 21 3.50 -13.94 8.32
CA ALA A 21 4.29 -14.04 9.55
C ALA A 21 5.74 -13.60 9.32
N ALA A 22 6.36 -13.01 10.34
CA ALA A 22 7.75 -12.52 10.32
C ALA A 22 8.07 -11.48 9.22
N MET A 23 7.05 -10.89 8.57
CA MET A 23 7.29 -9.87 7.55
C MET A 23 7.66 -8.53 8.17
N ARG A 24 8.63 -7.85 7.54
CA ARG A 24 8.92 -6.45 7.81
C ARG A 24 8.07 -5.56 6.93
N VAL A 25 7.16 -4.81 7.55
CA VAL A 25 6.18 -3.94 6.89
C VAL A 25 6.51 -2.49 7.23
N VAL A 26 6.55 -1.61 6.22
CA VAL A 26 6.71 -0.17 6.42
C VAL A 26 5.42 0.55 6.07
N LEU A 27 5.00 1.44 6.95
CA LEU A 27 3.80 2.25 6.76
C LEU A 27 4.22 3.68 6.42
N ARG A 28 3.65 4.25 5.35
CA ARG A 28 3.94 5.61 4.90
C ARG A 28 2.64 6.41 4.86
N HIS A 29 2.62 7.51 5.59
CA HIS A 29 1.47 8.44 5.69
C HIS A 29 0.15 7.74 6.09
N ALA A 30 0.26 6.63 6.85
CA ALA A 30 -0.90 5.85 7.20
C ALA A 30 -1.86 6.64 8.11
N PRO A 31 -3.18 6.54 7.92
CA PRO A 31 -4.16 7.17 8.79
C PRO A 31 -4.01 6.72 10.25
N ALA A 32 -4.42 7.58 11.17
CA ALA A 32 -4.51 7.21 12.58
C ALA A 32 -5.42 5.96 12.76
N GLY A 33 -4.97 5.02 13.59
CA GLY A 33 -5.68 3.75 13.82
C GLY A 33 -5.55 2.70 12.73
N TYR A 34 -4.74 2.94 11.68
CA TYR A 34 -4.53 1.95 10.61
C TYR A 34 -3.98 0.61 11.12
N ALA A 35 -3.18 0.61 12.19
CA ALA A 35 -2.70 -0.63 12.82
C ALA A 35 -3.85 -1.54 13.29
N ASP A 36 -4.95 -0.96 13.78
CA ASP A 36 -6.13 -1.71 14.23
C ASP A 36 -6.87 -2.34 13.04
N TRP A 37 -6.84 -1.70 11.87
CA TRP A 37 -7.48 -2.23 10.66
C TRP A 37 -6.80 -3.51 10.17
N LEU A 38 -5.53 -3.69 10.50
CA LEU A 38 -4.77 -4.88 10.14
C LEU A 38 -5.02 -6.08 11.06
N ALA A 39 -5.67 -5.88 12.20
CA ALA A 39 -5.92 -6.97 13.14
C ALA A 39 -6.92 -8.01 12.58
N PRO A 40 -6.76 -9.31 12.89
CA PRO A 40 -5.58 -9.90 13.54
C PRO A 40 -4.37 -9.94 12.60
N LEU A 41 -3.19 -9.66 13.16
CA LEU A 41 -1.93 -9.74 12.46
C LEU A 41 -1.31 -11.14 12.54
N PRO A 42 -0.65 -11.60 11.47
CA PRO A 42 0.23 -12.77 11.54
C PRO A 42 1.34 -12.58 12.60
N GLN A 43 1.77 -13.68 13.22
CA GLN A 43 2.80 -13.67 14.25
C GLN A 43 4.12 -13.08 13.75
N GLY A 44 4.75 -12.23 14.57
CA GLY A 44 6.09 -11.71 14.32
C GLY A 44 6.18 -10.65 13.21
N VAL A 45 5.06 -10.11 12.73
CA VAL A 45 5.10 -8.95 11.83
C VAL A 45 5.75 -7.77 12.54
N GLU A 46 6.76 -7.18 11.91
CA GLU A 46 7.45 -6.00 12.41
C GLU A 46 7.05 -4.76 11.60
N PHE A 47 6.61 -3.71 12.27
CA PHE A 47 6.37 -2.42 11.63
C PHE A 47 7.59 -1.49 11.75
N GLY A 48 7.98 -0.90 10.63
CA GLY A 48 9.01 0.13 10.55
C GLY A 48 8.47 1.45 10.00
N SER A 49 9.15 2.55 10.34
CA SER A 49 8.86 3.88 9.81
C SER A 49 9.73 4.25 8.59
N ARG A 50 10.82 3.50 8.33
CA ARG A 50 11.74 3.74 7.20
C ARG A 50 11.89 2.47 6.37
N ALA A 51 11.79 2.64 5.06
CA ALA A 51 12.10 1.58 4.10
C ALA A 51 13.61 1.29 4.11
N SER A 52 13.95 0.02 3.87
CA SER A 52 15.32 -0.49 3.84
C SER A 52 15.41 -1.70 2.91
N ALA A 53 16.62 -2.21 2.68
CA ALA A 53 16.87 -3.44 1.93
C ALA A 53 16.21 -4.70 2.54
N THR A 54 15.76 -4.65 3.79
CA THR A 54 15.05 -5.75 4.48
C THR A 54 13.54 -5.59 4.48
N THR A 55 13.02 -4.50 3.92
CA THR A 55 11.58 -4.23 3.86
C THR A 55 10.94 -5.14 2.81
N GLN A 56 9.90 -5.88 3.20
CA GLN A 56 9.22 -6.82 2.31
C GLN A 56 7.89 -6.27 1.78
N LEU A 57 7.26 -5.36 2.52
CA LEU A 57 6.02 -4.70 2.10
C LEU A 57 6.00 -3.24 2.58
N VAL A 58 5.64 -2.33 1.69
CA VAL A 58 5.27 -0.95 2.05
C VAL A 58 3.78 -0.78 1.83
N HIS A 59 3.09 -0.14 2.77
CA HIS A 59 1.76 0.39 2.54
C HIS A 59 1.81 1.91 2.61
N LEU A 60 1.63 2.54 1.45
CA LEU A 60 1.68 3.97 1.21
C LEU A 60 0.27 4.52 1.06
N PHE A 61 -0.08 5.56 1.83
CA PHE A 61 -1.34 6.29 1.72
C PHE A 61 -1.08 7.68 1.15
N VAL A 62 -1.82 8.07 0.11
CA VAL A 62 -1.61 9.36 -0.56
C VAL A 62 -2.90 9.89 -1.16
N GLU A 63 -3.02 11.22 -1.21
CA GLU A 63 -4.17 11.94 -1.78
C GLU A 63 -3.74 12.87 -2.92
N ARG A 64 -2.43 13.06 -3.10
CA ARG A 64 -1.83 13.99 -4.04
C ARG A 64 -0.81 13.30 -4.93
N ARG A 65 -0.94 13.47 -6.24
CA ARG A 65 -0.07 12.92 -7.28
C ARG A 65 1.39 13.27 -7.05
N ALA A 66 1.68 14.50 -6.61
CA ALA A 66 3.04 14.96 -6.34
C ALA A 66 3.72 14.12 -5.24
N LEU A 67 3.02 13.88 -4.13
CA LEU A 67 3.53 13.05 -3.04
C LEU A 67 3.69 11.59 -3.47
N LEU A 68 2.75 11.07 -4.27
CA LEU A 68 2.86 9.73 -4.83
C LEU A 68 4.12 9.57 -5.69
N ALA A 69 4.41 10.54 -6.56
CA ALA A 69 5.59 10.51 -7.44
C ALA A 69 6.90 10.51 -6.62
N GLU A 70 6.98 11.36 -5.59
CA GLU A 70 8.14 11.44 -4.69
C GLU A 70 8.35 10.10 -3.95
N GLU A 71 7.30 9.57 -3.34
CA GLU A 71 7.35 8.33 -2.57
C GLU A 71 7.71 7.13 -3.44
N LEU A 72 7.09 6.96 -4.61
CA LEU A 72 7.42 5.84 -5.50
C LEU A 72 8.88 5.90 -5.96
N THR A 73 9.39 7.10 -6.28
CA THR A 73 10.79 7.29 -6.68
C THR A 73 11.74 6.96 -5.53
N GLY A 74 11.43 7.41 -4.32
CA GLY A 74 12.20 7.11 -3.10
C GLY A 74 12.20 5.61 -2.79
N LEU A 75 11.02 4.99 -2.80
CA LEU A 75 10.85 3.56 -2.52
C LEU A 75 11.57 2.69 -3.54
N ARG A 76 11.50 3.03 -4.84
CA ARG A 76 12.19 2.27 -5.90
C ARG A 76 13.71 2.20 -5.70
N ARG A 77 14.32 3.24 -5.12
CA ARG A 77 15.78 3.28 -4.85
C ARG A 77 16.19 2.47 -3.63
N THR A 78 15.26 2.24 -2.69
CA THR A 78 15.58 1.68 -1.37
C THR A 78 15.12 0.23 -1.21
N LEU A 79 14.00 -0.13 -1.83
CA LEU A 79 13.38 -1.43 -1.63
C LEU A 79 14.11 -2.54 -2.40
N PRO A 80 14.19 -3.77 -1.83
CA PRO A 80 14.67 -4.92 -2.57
C PRO A 80 13.71 -5.29 -3.72
N VAL A 81 14.20 -6.04 -4.69
CA VAL A 81 13.47 -6.38 -5.94
C VAL A 81 12.18 -7.18 -5.71
N ASP A 82 12.11 -7.92 -4.60
CA ASP A 82 10.96 -8.74 -4.23
C ASP A 82 9.94 -8.03 -3.32
N ALA A 83 10.22 -6.78 -2.92
CA ALA A 83 9.28 -6.02 -2.10
C ALA A 83 8.01 -5.69 -2.88
N ALA A 84 6.89 -5.65 -2.16
CA ALA A 84 5.63 -5.11 -2.68
C ALA A 84 5.36 -3.71 -2.14
N VAL A 85 4.75 -2.86 -2.96
CA VAL A 85 4.22 -1.56 -2.54
C VAL A 85 2.71 -1.58 -2.74
N TRP A 86 1.95 -1.45 -1.66
CA TRP A 86 0.54 -1.09 -1.75
C TRP A 86 0.41 0.42 -1.74
N VAL A 87 -0.26 0.97 -2.75
CA VAL A 87 -0.62 2.38 -2.81
C VAL A 87 -2.12 2.50 -2.54
N SER A 88 -2.47 3.25 -1.50
CA SER A 88 -3.84 3.54 -1.13
C SER A 88 -4.20 5.00 -1.36
N TRP A 89 -5.34 5.21 -2.01
CA TRP A 89 -5.90 6.53 -2.31
C TRP A 89 -7.39 6.57 -1.96
N PRO A 90 -7.96 7.76 -1.69
CA PRO A 90 -9.38 7.86 -1.38
C PRO A 90 -10.24 7.50 -2.60
N LYS A 91 -11.28 6.70 -2.39
CA LYS A 91 -12.29 6.40 -3.39
C LYS A 91 -13.03 7.69 -3.77
N LYS A 92 -13.45 7.81 -5.04
CA LYS A 92 -14.30 8.93 -5.49
C LYS A 92 -15.56 9.13 -4.63
N ALA A 93 -16.14 8.05 -4.12
CA ALA A 93 -17.35 8.08 -3.29
C ALA A 93 -17.11 8.56 -1.84
N SER A 94 -15.87 8.59 -1.36
CA SER A 94 -15.56 8.95 0.05
C SER A 94 -15.68 10.45 0.33
N LYS A 95 -15.78 11.28 -0.72
CA LYS A 95 -15.79 12.75 -0.67
C LYS A 95 -14.51 13.36 -0.08
N VAL A 96 -13.46 12.57 0.14
CA VAL A 96 -12.12 13.08 0.46
C VAL A 96 -11.49 13.60 -0.83
N PRO A 97 -11.03 14.87 -0.88
CA PRO A 97 -10.38 15.41 -2.06
C PRO A 97 -9.11 14.64 -2.43
N THR A 98 -8.98 14.26 -3.70
CA THR A 98 -7.80 13.58 -4.23
C THR A 98 -7.67 13.88 -5.72
N ASP A 99 -6.44 13.98 -6.22
CA ASP A 99 -6.13 14.02 -7.67
C ASP A 99 -5.60 12.67 -8.18
N ILE A 100 -5.70 11.62 -7.35
CA ILE A 100 -5.22 10.27 -7.65
C ILE A 100 -6.38 9.38 -8.09
N THR A 101 -6.15 8.69 -9.20
CA THR A 101 -6.94 7.56 -9.67
C THR A 101 -6.03 6.33 -9.80
N GLU A 102 -6.61 5.17 -10.11
CA GLU A 102 -5.83 3.98 -10.44
C GLU A 102 -4.87 4.24 -11.61
N ASP A 103 -5.32 4.97 -12.63
CA ASP A 103 -4.52 5.31 -13.81
C ASP A 103 -3.39 6.28 -13.46
N THR A 104 -3.63 7.26 -12.57
CA THR A 104 -2.58 8.13 -12.03
C THR A 104 -1.45 7.31 -11.40
N ILE A 105 -1.79 6.24 -10.67
CA ILE A 105 -0.80 5.36 -10.03
C ILE A 105 0.00 4.59 -11.07
N ARG A 106 -0.68 3.98 -12.05
CA ARG A 106 0.00 3.23 -13.13
C ARG A 106 0.94 4.12 -13.93
N GLU A 107 0.50 5.32 -14.29
CA GLU A 107 1.30 6.29 -15.05
C GLU A 107 2.64 6.60 -14.35
N LEU A 108 2.63 6.75 -13.03
CA LEU A 108 3.83 7.02 -12.24
C LEU A 108 4.66 5.75 -11.94
N ALA A 109 4.01 4.61 -11.77
CA ALA A 109 4.65 3.35 -11.42
C ALA A 109 5.40 2.69 -12.59
N LEU A 110 4.80 2.70 -13.79
CA LEU A 110 5.32 1.98 -14.96
C LEU A 110 6.74 2.43 -15.38
N PRO A 111 7.06 3.74 -15.45
CA PRO A 111 8.42 4.19 -15.76
C PRO A 111 9.47 3.73 -14.75
N LEU A 112 9.07 3.53 -13.49
CA LEU A 112 9.94 3.02 -12.42
C LEU A 112 10.10 1.48 -12.47
N GLY A 113 9.41 0.83 -13.41
CA GLY A 113 9.38 -0.62 -13.57
C GLY A 113 8.46 -1.34 -12.61
N LEU A 114 7.60 -0.61 -11.91
CA LEU A 114 6.57 -1.17 -11.06
C LEU A 114 5.30 -1.44 -11.88
N VAL A 115 4.72 -2.63 -11.72
CA VAL A 115 3.49 -3.06 -12.39
C VAL A 115 2.45 -3.42 -11.34
N ASP A 116 1.19 -3.13 -11.61
CA ASP A 116 0.09 -3.52 -10.74
C ASP A 116 -0.33 -4.98 -10.95
N ILE A 117 -0.65 -5.66 -9.85
CA ILE A 117 -1.04 -7.09 -9.87
C ILE A 117 -2.32 -7.39 -9.12
N LYS A 118 -2.81 -6.45 -8.30
CA LYS A 118 -4.00 -6.64 -7.48
C LYS A 118 -4.56 -5.31 -7.03
N VAL A 119 -5.88 -5.18 -7.03
CA VAL A 119 -6.61 -4.08 -6.39
C VAL A 119 -7.50 -4.64 -5.26
N CYS A 120 -7.71 -3.88 -4.19
CA CYS A 120 -8.72 -4.19 -3.19
C CYS A 120 -9.27 -2.94 -2.50
N ALA A 121 -10.47 -3.06 -1.91
CA ALA A 121 -10.93 -2.10 -0.91
C ALA A 121 -10.16 -2.31 0.40
N VAL A 122 -9.55 -1.25 0.91
CA VAL A 122 -8.86 -1.23 2.21
C VAL A 122 -9.86 -0.86 3.31
N THR A 123 -10.61 0.21 3.08
CA THR A 123 -11.77 0.61 3.90
C THR A 123 -12.87 1.19 3.01
N GLU A 124 -13.91 1.78 3.58
CA GLU A 124 -14.93 2.49 2.79
C GLU A 124 -14.35 3.74 2.13
N VAL A 125 -13.30 4.31 2.74
CA VAL A 125 -12.61 5.51 2.24
C VAL A 125 -11.52 5.14 1.25
N TRP A 126 -10.74 4.09 1.51
CA TRP A 126 -9.49 3.83 0.78
C TRP A 126 -9.61 2.63 -0.16
N SER A 127 -9.23 2.83 -1.43
CA SER A 127 -8.83 1.76 -2.34
C SER A 127 -7.34 1.46 -2.15
N GLY A 128 -6.88 0.29 -2.57
CA GLY A 128 -5.47 -0.09 -2.58
C GLY A 128 -5.11 -0.79 -3.88
N LEU A 129 -3.95 -0.47 -4.44
CA LEU A 129 -3.36 -1.09 -5.63
C LEU A 129 -1.98 -1.64 -5.27
N LYS A 130 -1.77 -2.93 -5.49
CA LYS A 130 -0.52 -3.62 -5.23
C LYS A 130 0.39 -3.52 -6.44
N LEU A 131 1.53 -2.89 -6.23
CA LEU A 131 2.63 -2.78 -7.17
C LEU A 131 3.77 -3.73 -6.79
N VAL A 132 4.42 -4.29 -7.80
CA VAL A 132 5.66 -5.06 -7.66
C VAL A 132 6.60 -4.72 -8.81
N LEU A 133 7.89 -4.96 -8.65
CA LEU A 133 8.83 -4.82 -9.76
C LEU A 133 8.49 -5.85 -10.85
N ARG A 134 8.47 -5.42 -12.12
CA ARG A 134 8.24 -6.29 -13.27
C ARG A 134 9.28 -7.42 -13.29
N LYS A 135 8.90 -8.60 -13.77
CA LYS A 135 9.74 -9.80 -13.65
C LYS A 135 11.09 -9.66 -14.35
N GLU A 136 11.15 -8.91 -15.45
CA GLU A 136 12.35 -8.73 -16.26
C GLU A 136 13.40 -7.84 -15.56
N LEU A 137 13.04 -7.19 -14.45
CA LEU A 137 13.93 -6.33 -13.66
C LEU A 137 14.27 -6.93 -12.28
N ARG A 138 13.89 -8.18 -12.01
CA ARG A 138 14.22 -8.90 -10.77
C ARG A 138 15.45 -9.76 -10.93
#